data_AF-A0A3R6D7L9-F1
#
_entry.id   AF-A0A3R6D7L9-F1
#
_cell.length_a   1.000
_cell.length_b   1.000
_cell.length_c   1.000
_cell.angle_alpha   90.00
_cell.angle_beta   90.00
_cell.angle_gamma   90.00
#
_symmetry.space_group_name_H-M   'P 1'
#
loop_
_entity.id
_entity.type
_entity.pdbx_description
1 polymer ?
#
loop_
_entity_poly.entity_id
_entity_poly.type
_entity_poly.pdbx_seq_one_letter_code
_entity_poly.pdbx_strand_id
1 'polypeptide(L)'
;MTLGHRALFCCFDISQNRSCTVLTLYAESNSAKIIPKEDMRQSELYMWRISYDIMVFCILARASWYDLQHKQIPDRCCIWLAGIGLVRIFVCPECTWSICRGLLGAAAGSVPMFLTTLVAPGAFGGGDIKLMAAAGIGLGPKGSLTGLLIGVTAAGCYGAAGVLLQHLRLKDRIVFGPFLSVGIGIAYLLF
;
A
#
# COMPACT_ATOMS: atom_id res chain seq x y z
N MET A 1 -27.38 6.84 27.74
CA MET A 1 -27.71 5.73 26.82
C MET A 1 -27.95 6.37 25.48
N THR A 2 -27.16 6.23 24.41
CA THR A 2 -26.31 5.12 23.94
C THR A 2 -25.14 5.66 23.12
N LEU A 3 -24.01 4.97 23.23
CA LEU A 3 -22.79 5.10 22.43
C LEU A 3 -23.06 4.87 20.93
N GLY A 4 -22.40 5.63 20.07
CA GLY A 4 -22.33 5.41 18.62
C GLY A 4 -20.91 5.59 18.08
N HIS A 5 -20.02 4.65 18.39
CA HIS A 5 -18.72 4.48 17.74
C HIS A 5 -18.93 4.06 16.27
N ARG A 6 -18.31 4.72 15.27
CA ARG A 6 -17.65 4.09 14.09
C ARG A 6 -17.14 5.09 13.02
N ALA A 7 -15.90 4.82 12.62
CA ALA A 7 -15.28 5.06 11.31
C ALA A 7 -14.99 6.51 10.86
N LEU A 8 -13.88 7.06 11.35
CA LEU A 8 -13.10 8.06 10.63
C LEU A 8 -12.35 7.35 9.49
N PHE A 9 -13.05 7.09 8.39
CA PHE A 9 -12.41 6.98 7.08
C PHE A 9 -11.66 8.31 6.86
N CYS A 10 -10.44 8.25 6.34
CA CYS A 10 -9.81 9.43 5.73
C CYS A 10 -10.62 9.75 4.47
N CYS A 11 -11.83 10.29 4.65
CA CYS A 11 -12.45 11.12 3.65
C CYS A 11 -11.60 12.39 3.61
N PHE A 12 -11.20 12.73 2.40
CA PHE A 12 -10.54 13.96 2.02
C PHE A 12 -11.44 15.13 2.45
N ASP A 13 -11.29 15.58 3.69
CA ASP A 13 -12.01 16.72 4.22
C ASP A 13 -11.26 17.98 3.75
N ILE A 14 -11.64 18.45 2.56
CA ILE A 14 -11.38 19.82 2.10
C ILE A 14 -12.31 20.74 2.90
N SER A 15 -12.06 20.90 4.20
CA SER A 15 -12.74 21.95 4.96
C SER A 15 -11.98 22.30 6.23
N GLN A 16 -11.28 23.43 6.14
CA GLN A 16 -10.55 24.17 7.18
C GLN A 16 -9.07 23.84 7.42
N ASN A 17 -8.19 24.64 6.81
CA ASN A 17 -7.50 25.66 7.62
C ASN A 17 -7.08 26.87 6.79
N ARG A 18 -7.24 28.05 7.40
CA ARG A 18 -7.09 29.37 6.82
C ARG A 18 -5.62 29.77 6.65
N SER A 19 -5.29 30.46 5.56
CA SER A 19 -4.65 31.78 5.60
C SER A 19 -4.63 32.48 4.22
N CYS A 20 -5.25 33.66 4.19
CA CYS A 20 -5.06 34.80 3.28
C CYS A 20 -5.65 34.80 1.85
N THR A 21 -6.84 35.43 1.77
CA THR A 21 -7.23 36.48 0.78
C THR A 21 -7.31 36.02 -0.68
N VAL A 22 -8.47 35.92 -1.34
CA VAL A 22 -9.33 37.04 -1.75
C VAL A 22 -10.81 36.60 -1.73
N LEU A 23 -11.60 37.30 -0.90
CA LEU A 23 -13.05 37.42 -1.04
C LEU A 23 -13.31 38.17 -2.35
N THR A 24 -13.71 37.48 -3.41
CA THR A 24 -14.51 38.08 -4.48
C THR A 24 -15.89 37.46 -4.40
N LEU A 25 -16.75 38.12 -3.63
CA LEU A 25 -18.17 38.12 -3.88
C LEU A 25 -18.37 38.45 -5.36
N TYR A 26 -18.92 37.52 -6.13
CA TYR A 26 -19.55 37.88 -7.40
C TYR A 26 -20.92 37.23 -7.42
N ALA A 27 -21.87 38.02 -6.93
CA ALA A 27 -23.25 37.94 -7.35
C ALA A 27 -23.35 38.13 -8.88
N GLU A 28 -24.47 37.69 -9.42
CA GLU A 28 -24.99 38.03 -10.76
C GLU A 28 -24.49 37.21 -11.98
N SER A 29 -25.36 36.30 -12.40
CA SER A 29 -25.95 36.27 -13.75
C SER A 29 -25.03 36.65 -14.93
N ASN A 30 -24.28 35.68 -15.47
CA ASN A 30 -24.26 35.37 -16.91
C ASN A 30 -23.23 34.28 -17.24
N SER A 31 -23.56 33.51 -18.28
CA SER A 31 -22.81 32.38 -18.82
C SER A 31 -21.34 32.68 -19.13
N ALA A 32 -20.46 32.43 -18.16
CA ALA A 32 -19.03 32.20 -18.37
C ALA A 32 -18.62 31.08 -17.42
N LYS A 33 -18.47 29.86 -17.98
CA LYS A 33 -17.98 28.69 -17.25
C LYS A 33 -16.49 28.91 -16.97
N ILE A 34 -16.17 29.57 -15.86
CA ILE A 34 -14.80 29.66 -15.34
C ILE A 34 -14.45 28.25 -14.84
N ILE A 35 -13.64 27.51 -15.60
CA ILE A 35 -13.06 26.26 -15.10
C ILE A 35 -12.06 26.65 -14.00
N PRO A 36 -12.28 26.26 -12.74
CA PRO A 36 -11.38 26.61 -11.65
C PRO A 36 -9.99 26.02 -11.91
N LYS A 37 -8.93 26.81 -11.67
CA LYS A 37 -7.52 26.38 -11.81
C LYS A 37 -7.16 25.13 -10.98
N GLU A 38 -8.00 24.77 -10.01
CA GLU A 38 -7.87 23.58 -9.17
C GLU A 38 -8.16 22.27 -9.93
N ASP A 39 -9.01 22.29 -10.97
CA ASP A 39 -9.33 21.12 -11.79
C ASP A 39 -8.10 20.62 -12.58
N MET A 40 -7.27 21.54 -13.08
CA MET A 40 -6.06 21.21 -13.87
C MET A 40 -4.94 20.59 -13.03
N ARG A 41 -4.80 20.95 -11.75
CA ARG A 41 -3.79 20.35 -10.86
C ARG A 41 -4.25 18.99 -10.32
N GLN A 42 -5.54 18.81 -10.11
CA GLN A 42 -6.15 17.52 -9.72
C GLN A 42 -5.98 16.45 -10.81
N SER A 43 -6.13 16.80 -12.09
CA SER A 43 -5.89 15.86 -13.19
C SER A 43 -4.44 15.39 -13.28
N GLU A 44 -3.46 16.29 -13.11
CA GLU A 44 -2.03 15.95 -13.12
C GLU A 44 -1.66 15.01 -11.96
N LEU A 45 -2.18 15.28 -10.76
CA LEU A 45 -1.98 14.42 -9.57
C LEU A 45 -2.63 13.04 -9.74
N TYR A 46 -3.78 12.96 -10.42
CA TYR A 46 -4.45 11.69 -10.71
C TYR A 46 -3.66 10.84 -11.71
N MET A 47 -3.12 11.45 -12.77
CA MET A 47 -2.25 10.76 -13.73
C MET A 47 -0.95 10.27 -13.08
N TRP A 48 -0.36 11.08 -12.19
CA TRP A 48 0.80 10.65 -11.39
C TRP A 48 0.45 9.42 -10.54
N ARG A 49 -0.69 9.43 -9.83
CA ARG A 49 -1.07 8.31 -8.96
C ARG A 49 -1.22 7.00 -9.73
N ILE A 50 -1.94 7.03 -10.85
CA ILE A 50 -2.12 5.84 -11.70
C ILE A 50 -0.78 5.33 -12.24
N SER A 51 0.07 6.22 -12.75
CA SER A 51 1.37 5.80 -13.30
C SER A 51 2.29 5.19 -12.23
N TYR A 52 2.26 5.73 -11.02
CA TYR A 52 2.94 5.16 -9.86
C TYR A 52 2.42 3.76 -9.51
N ASP A 53 1.10 3.58 -9.41
CA ASP A 53 0.49 2.30 -9.04
C ASP A 53 0.79 1.21 -10.08
N ILE A 54 0.75 1.57 -11.36
CA ILE A 54 1.14 0.67 -12.47
C ILE A 54 2.60 0.25 -12.33
N MET A 55 3.51 1.19 -12.04
CA MET A 55 4.93 0.88 -11.90
C MET A 55 5.21 -0.06 -10.73
N VAL A 56 4.54 0.16 -9.59
CA VAL A 56 4.58 -0.74 -8.43
C VAL A 56 4.04 -2.13 -8.79
N PHE A 57 2.91 -2.20 -9.48
CA PHE A 57 2.30 -3.46 -9.91
C PHE A 57 3.24 -4.26 -10.82
N CYS A 58 3.92 -3.61 -11.77
CA CYS A 58 4.91 -4.25 -12.63
C CYS A 58 6.09 -4.85 -11.83
N ILE A 59 6.58 -4.14 -10.81
CA ILE A 59 7.67 -4.63 -9.95
C ILE A 59 7.21 -5.82 -9.11
N LEU A 60 6.00 -5.74 -8.55
CA LEU A 60 5.40 -6.82 -7.76
C LEU A 60 5.13 -8.07 -8.61
N ALA A 61 4.65 -7.90 -9.85
CA ALA A 61 4.49 -8.99 -10.81
C ALA A 61 5.83 -9.65 -11.14
N ARG A 62 6.88 -8.84 -11.36
CA ARG A 62 8.23 -9.35 -11.63
C ARG A 62 8.84 -10.09 -10.42
N ALA A 63 8.60 -9.58 -9.21
CA ALA A 63 9.01 -10.21 -7.96
C ALA A 63 8.26 -11.52 -7.73
N SER A 64 6.94 -11.55 -7.95
CA SER A 64 6.10 -12.75 -7.87
C SER A 64 6.53 -13.84 -8.84
N TRP A 65 6.84 -13.47 -10.09
CA TRP A 65 7.34 -14.40 -11.09
C TRP A 65 8.68 -15.02 -10.67
N TYR A 66 9.56 -14.21 -10.09
CA TYR A 66 10.84 -14.70 -9.60
C TYR A 66 10.69 -15.60 -8.36
N ASP A 67 9.78 -15.24 -7.45
CA ASP A 67 9.47 -16.00 -6.24
C ASP A 67 8.90 -17.39 -6.57
N LEU A 68 8.03 -17.48 -7.59
CA LEU A 68 7.52 -18.75 -8.12
C LEU A 68 8.61 -19.68 -8.63
N GLN A 69 9.69 -19.14 -9.20
CA GLN A 69 10.77 -19.93 -9.80
C GLN A 69 11.89 -20.29 -8.83
N HIS A 70 12.30 -19.36 -7.96
CA HIS A 70 13.52 -19.48 -7.16
C HIS A 70 13.27 -19.50 -5.65
N LYS A 71 12.02 -19.30 -5.19
CA LYS A 71 11.63 -19.18 -3.76
C LYS A 71 12.47 -18.19 -2.96
N GLN A 72 13.08 -17.22 -3.64
CA GLN A 72 13.93 -16.18 -3.07
C GLN A 72 13.58 -14.87 -3.76
N ILE A 73 13.06 -13.89 -3.02
CA ILE A 73 12.81 -12.56 -3.57
C ILE A 73 14.16 -11.84 -3.73
N PRO A 74 14.49 -11.34 -4.94
CA PRO A 74 15.77 -10.69 -5.19
C PRO A 74 15.77 -9.31 -4.52
N ASP A 75 16.83 -9.02 -3.75
CA ASP A 75 16.97 -7.76 -3.01
C ASP A 75 16.83 -6.52 -3.90
N ARG A 76 17.17 -6.65 -5.20
CA ARG A 76 17.03 -5.57 -6.19
C ARG A 76 15.60 -5.07 -6.34
N CYS A 77 14.61 -5.96 -6.35
CA CYS A 77 13.20 -5.56 -6.45
C CYS A 77 12.74 -4.78 -5.23
N CYS A 78 13.20 -5.16 -4.04
CA CYS A 78 12.90 -4.44 -2.80
C CYS A 78 13.51 -3.04 -2.80
N ILE A 79 14.73 -2.89 -3.31
CA ILE A 79 15.40 -1.57 -3.43
C ILE A 79 14.64 -0.67 -4.40
N TRP A 80 14.24 -1.17 -5.57
CA TRP A 80 13.44 -0.40 -6.53
C TRP A 80 12.10 0.03 -5.94
N LEU A 81 11.41 -0.88 -5.24
CA LEU A 81 10.13 -0.60 -4.60
C LEU A 81 10.27 0.44 -3.49
N ALA A 82 11.30 0.34 -2.65
CA ALA A 82 11.60 1.30 -1.60
C ALA A 82 11.96 2.68 -2.19
N GLY A 83 12.74 2.71 -3.27
CA GLY A 83 13.10 3.96 -3.96
C GLY A 83 11.87 4.67 -4.55
N ILE A 84 10.98 3.92 -5.19
CA ILE A 84 9.72 4.45 -5.73
C ILE A 84 8.82 4.95 -4.58
N GLY A 85 8.69 4.18 -3.50
CA GLY A 85 7.97 4.61 -2.29
C GLY A 85 8.53 5.91 -1.68
N LEU A 86 9.86 6.07 -1.72
CA LEU A 86 10.51 7.30 -1.26
C LEU A 86 10.21 8.50 -2.18
N VAL A 87 10.17 8.30 -3.50
CA VAL A 87 9.74 9.34 -4.45
C VAL A 87 8.31 9.80 -4.15
N ARG A 88 7.39 8.89 -3.81
CA ARG A 88 6.01 9.25 -3.39
C ARG A 88 6.02 10.17 -2.16
N ILE A 89 6.91 9.93 -1.20
CA ILE A 89 7.07 10.78 0.00
C ILE A 89 7.55 12.20 -0.37
N PHE A 90 8.48 12.32 -1.33
CA PHE A 90 9.01 13.62 -1.76
C PHE A 90 8.04 14.44 -2.62
N VAL A 91 7.21 13.78 -3.43
CA VAL A 91 6.27 14.43 -4.36
C VAL A 91 5.03 14.95 -3.65
N CYS A 92 4.65 14.35 -2.51
CA CYS A 92 3.58 14.85 -1.64
C CYS A 92 4.13 15.32 -0.28
N PRO A 93 4.80 16.50 -0.21
CA PRO A 93 5.42 17.02 1.00
C PRO A 93 4.45 17.71 1.97
N GLU A 94 3.14 17.69 1.74
CA GLU A 94 2.13 18.38 2.58
C GLU A 94 2.06 17.87 4.03
N CYS A 95 2.79 16.82 4.37
CA CYS A 95 2.94 16.34 5.73
C CYS A 95 4.43 16.28 6.10
N THR A 96 4.93 17.22 6.90
CA THR A 96 6.26 17.17 7.56
C THR A 96 6.50 15.87 8.35
N TRP A 97 5.46 15.03 8.54
CA TRP A 97 5.50 13.71 9.16
C TRP A 97 5.59 12.51 8.18
N SER A 98 5.77 12.74 6.87
CA SER A 98 5.67 11.69 5.85
C SER A 98 6.74 10.59 5.95
N ILE A 99 7.98 10.92 6.31
CA ILE A 99 9.06 9.93 6.45
C ILE A 99 8.82 9.02 7.66
N CYS A 100 8.42 9.61 8.80
CA CYS A 100 8.04 8.86 9.99
C CYS A 100 6.88 7.91 9.71
N ARG A 101 5.88 8.34 8.92
CA ARG A 101 4.78 7.46 8.47
C ARG A 101 5.26 6.33 7.56
N GLY A 102 6.18 6.60 6.64
CA GLY A 102 6.80 5.58 5.80
C GLY A 102 7.57 4.53 6.62
N LEU A 103 8.36 4.97 7.59
CA LEU A 103 9.05 4.08 8.54
C LEU A 103 8.06 3.26 9.38
N LEU A 104 7.01 3.91 9.90
CA LEU A 104 5.94 3.22 10.63
C LEU A 104 5.23 2.19 9.74
N GLY A 105 5.07 2.48 8.44
CA GLY A 105 4.52 1.56 7.46
C GLY A 105 5.41 0.36 7.18
N ALA A 106 6.70 0.60 7.01
CA ALA A 106 7.69 -0.46 6.87
C ALA A 106 7.71 -1.36 8.12
N ALA A 107 7.73 -0.77 9.30
CA ALA A 107 7.69 -1.50 10.58
C ALA A 107 6.37 -2.25 10.77
N ALA A 108 5.22 -1.62 10.50
CA ALA A 108 3.90 -2.23 10.69
C ALA A 108 3.69 -3.49 9.85
N GLY A 109 4.31 -3.58 8.67
CA GLY A 109 4.25 -4.78 7.83
C GLY A 109 5.32 -5.82 8.17
N SER A 110 6.55 -5.38 8.43
CA SER A 110 7.69 -6.28 8.64
C SER A 110 7.78 -6.87 10.04
N VAL A 111 7.48 -6.11 11.09
CA VAL A 111 7.52 -6.56 12.49
C VAL A 111 6.61 -7.75 12.76
N PRO A 112 5.31 -7.75 12.37
CA PRO A 112 4.46 -8.91 12.63
C PRO A 112 4.94 -10.16 11.88
N MET A 113 5.44 -10.02 10.65
CA MET A 113 6.03 -11.15 9.91
C MET A 113 7.35 -11.63 10.53
N PHE A 114 8.18 -10.72 11.03
CA PHE A 114 9.42 -11.08 11.70
C PHE A 114 9.13 -11.81 13.02
N LEU A 115 8.18 -11.32 13.81
CA LEU A 115 7.78 -11.95 15.06
C LEU A 115 7.21 -13.36 14.83
N THR A 116 6.41 -13.56 13.79
CA THR A 116 5.90 -14.89 13.45
C THR A 116 7.00 -15.83 12.97
N THR A 117 8.03 -15.35 12.26
CA THR A 117 9.19 -16.19 11.91
C THR A 117 10.04 -16.60 13.10
N LEU A 118 10.09 -15.79 14.16
CA LEU A 118 10.78 -16.14 15.41
C LEU A 118 10.03 -17.22 16.18
N VAL A 119 8.69 -17.13 16.23
CA VAL A 119 7.84 -18.11 16.93
C VAL A 119 7.71 -19.41 16.13
N ALA A 120 7.55 -19.31 14.81
CA ALA A 120 7.41 -20.43 13.89
C ALA A 120 8.56 -20.40 12.87
N PRO A 121 9.68 -21.10 13.14
CA PRO A 121 10.86 -21.03 12.30
C PRO A 121 10.55 -21.46 10.87
N GLY A 122 10.70 -20.52 9.94
CA GLY A 122 10.47 -20.75 8.51
C GLY A 122 9.03 -20.55 8.03
N ALA A 123 8.14 -19.96 8.83
CA ALA A 123 6.77 -19.61 8.44
C ALA A 123 6.72 -18.59 7.27
N PHE A 124 7.57 -17.57 7.31
CA PHE A 124 7.74 -16.58 6.23
C PHE A 124 9.18 -16.55 5.73
N GLY A 125 9.36 -16.21 4.45
CA GLY A 125 10.68 -15.98 3.88
C GLY A 125 11.21 -14.60 4.26
N GLY A 126 12.52 -14.48 4.49
CA GLY A 126 13.15 -13.18 4.72
C GLY A 126 12.97 -12.20 3.55
N GLY A 127 12.78 -12.73 2.33
CA GLY A 127 12.42 -11.94 1.16
C GLY A 127 11.04 -11.27 1.28
N ASP A 128 10.04 -11.97 1.80
CA ASP A 128 8.68 -11.47 1.96
C ASP A 128 8.65 -10.31 2.97
N ILE A 129 9.41 -10.45 4.06
CA ILE A 129 9.56 -9.42 5.09
C ILE A 129 10.17 -8.14 4.50
N LYS A 130 11.22 -8.27 3.68
CA LYS A 130 11.86 -7.12 3.02
C LYS A 130 10.93 -6.46 1.99
N LEU A 131 10.21 -7.26 1.22
CA LEU A 131 9.25 -6.77 0.23
C LEU A 131 8.11 -5.99 0.91
N MET A 132 7.60 -6.51 2.03
CA MET A 132 6.60 -5.84 2.84
C MET A 132 7.12 -4.55 3.47
N ALA A 133 8.37 -4.55 3.95
CA ALA A 133 9.02 -3.34 4.46
C ALA A 133 9.13 -2.26 3.36
N ALA A 134 9.60 -2.64 2.17
CA ALA A 134 9.74 -1.73 1.04
C ALA A 134 8.39 -1.18 0.56
N ALA A 135 7.38 -2.03 0.44
CA ALA A 135 6.02 -1.62 0.09
C ALA A 135 5.40 -0.69 1.16
N GLY A 136 5.67 -0.98 2.44
CA GLY A 136 5.18 -0.22 3.58
C GLY A 136 5.67 1.24 3.61
N ILE A 137 6.83 1.55 3.03
CA ILE A 137 7.34 2.93 2.91
C ILE A 137 6.38 3.79 2.08
N GLY A 138 5.89 3.26 0.96
CA GLY A 138 4.95 3.96 0.07
C GLY A 138 3.51 3.95 0.57
N LEU A 139 3.07 2.88 1.24
CA LEU A 139 1.69 2.68 1.71
C LEU A 139 1.38 3.31 3.08
N GLY A 140 2.39 3.48 3.93
CA GLY A 140 2.21 3.83 5.33
C GLY A 140 1.62 2.69 6.18
N PRO A 141 1.39 2.91 7.49
CA PRO A 141 1.03 1.86 8.45
C PRO A 141 -0.32 1.21 8.17
N LYS A 142 -1.33 1.99 7.77
CA LYS A 142 -2.67 1.47 7.47
C LYS A 142 -2.68 0.62 6.21
N GLY A 143 -2.04 1.09 5.14
CA GLY A 143 -1.95 0.36 3.88
C GLY A 143 -1.10 -0.91 4.01
N SER A 144 0.02 -0.82 4.74
CA SER A 144 0.88 -1.97 5.03
C SER A 144 0.12 -3.07 5.79
N LEU A 145 -0.57 -2.73 6.88
CA LEU A 145 -1.34 -3.73 7.63
C LEU A 145 -2.48 -4.34 6.79
N THR A 146 -3.18 -3.52 6.01
CA THR A 146 -4.24 -3.99 5.11
C THR A 146 -3.70 -4.97 4.06
N GLY A 147 -2.59 -4.63 3.41
CA GLY A 147 -1.97 -5.49 2.40
C GLY A 147 -1.48 -6.81 2.98
N LEU A 148 -0.87 -6.77 4.18
CA LEU A 148 -0.46 -7.96 4.91
C LEU A 148 -1.65 -8.87 5.23
N LEU A 149 -2.73 -8.30 5.79
CA LEU A 149 -3.92 -9.07 6.16
C LEU A 149 -4.58 -9.74 4.96
N ILE A 150 -4.71 -9.01 3.84
CA ILE A 150 -5.27 -9.56 2.60
C ILE A 150 -4.38 -10.69 2.07
N GLY A 151 -3.06 -10.48 2.02
CA GLY A 151 -2.11 -11.48 1.54
C GLY A 151 -2.07 -12.74 2.39
N VAL A 152 -2.03 -12.59 3.72
CA VAL A 152 -2.04 -13.72 4.67
C VAL A 152 -3.36 -14.48 4.62
N THR A 153 -4.48 -13.78 4.53
CA THR A 153 -5.80 -14.41 4.40
C THR A 153 -5.91 -15.20 3.09
N ALA A 154 -5.45 -14.63 1.98
CA ALA A 154 -5.45 -15.30 0.69
C ALA A 154 -4.56 -16.56 0.68
N ALA A 155 -3.34 -16.45 1.24
CA ALA A 155 -2.42 -17.58 1.36
C ALA A 155 -2.96 -18.67 2.31
N GLY A 156 -3.59 -18.28 3.42
CA GLY A 156 -4.22 -19.19 4.37
C GLY A 156 -5.41 -19.94 3.75
N CYS A 157 -6.29 -19.24 3.02
CA CYS A 157 -7.38 -19.86 2.28
C CYS A 157 -6.87 -20.85 1.23
N TYR A 158 -5.84 -20.47 0.47
CA TYR A 158 -5.23 -21.36 -0.52
C TYR A 158 -4.58 -22.60 0.12
N GLY A 159 -3.83 -22.41 1.20
CA GLY A 159 -3.23 -23.51 1.96
C GLY A 159 -4.27 -24.46 2.55
N ALA A 160 -5.32 -23.92 3.18
CA ALA A 160 -6.41 -24.71 3.73
C ALA A 160 -7.16 -25.50 2.66
N ALA A 161 -7.48 -24.87 1.52
CA ALA A 161 -8.13 -25.53 0.39
C ALA A 161 -7.25 -26.64 -0.20
N GLY A 162 -5.94 -26.41 -0.36
CA GLY A 162 -5.03 -27.40 -0.91
C GLY A 162 -4.82 -28.61 0.00
N VAL A 163 -4.86 -28.43 1.33
CA VAL A 163 -4.85 -29.55 2.29
C VAL A 163 -6.17 -30.32 2.24
N LEU A 164 -7.31 -29.62 2.16
CA LEU A 164 -8.64 -30.25 2.07
C LEU A 164 -8.80 -31.08 0.79
N LEU A 165 -8.27 -30.58 -0.33
CA LEU A 165 -8.27 -31.27 -1.63
C LEU A 165 -7.19 -32.35 -1.75
N GLN A 166 -6.43 -32.62 -0.67
CA GLN A 166 -5.28 -33.55 -0.62
C GLN A 166 -4.19 -33.28 -1.68
N HIS A 167 -4.21 -32.09 -2.29
CA HIS A 167 -3.29 -31.69 -3.35
C HIS A 167 -1.96 -31.17 -2.79
N LEU A 168 -1.94 -30.76 -1.52
CA LEU A 168 -0.75 -30.30 -0.81
C LEU A 168 -0.52 -31.15 0.43
N ARG A 169 0.72 -31.60 0.64
CA ARG A 169 1.11 -32.19 1.92
C ARG A 169 1.37 -31.07 2.91
N LEU A 170 1.08 -31.28 4.20
CA LEU A 170 1.42 -30.35 5.29
C LEU A 170 2.91 -29.95 5.34
N LYS A 171 3.79 -30.69 4.66
CA LYS A 171 5.23 -30.41 4.55
C LYS A 171 5.61 -29.56 3.32
N ASP A 172 4.69 -29.31 2.39
CA ASP A 172 4.99 -28.53 1.21
C ASP A 172 5.06 -27.04 1.56
N ARG A 173 6.21 -26.43 1.29
CA ARG A 173 6.44 -25.01 1.51
C ARG A 173 5.63 -24.22 0.49
N ILE A 174 4.53 -23.62 0.94
CA ILE A 174 3.71 -22.67 0.19
C ILE A 174 4.56 -21.43 -0.14
N VAL A 175 4.48 -21.00 -1.40
CA VAL A 175 5.18 -19.80 -1.89
C VAL A 175 4.30 -18.58 -1.58
N PHE A 176 4.76 -17.72 -0.67
CA PHE A 176 3.95 -16.63 -0.10
C PHE A 176 3.98 -15.34 -0.93
N GLY A 177 5.06 -15.09 -1.68
CA GLY A 177 5.28 -13.86 -2.43
C GLY A 177 4.17 -13.46 -3.41
N PRO A 178 3.55 -14.35 -4.21
CA PRO A 178 2.48 -13.95 -5.12
C PRO A 178 1.20 -13.52 -4.36
N PHE A 179 0.83 -14.21 -3.28
CA PHE A 179 -0.32 -13.83 -2.46
C PHE A 179 -0.10 -12.49 -1.75
N LEU A 180 1.12 -12.27 -1.25
CA LEU A 180 1.51 -11.00 -0.63
C LEU A 180 1.50 -9.85 -1.65
N SER A 181 1.99 -10.10 -2.86
CA SER A 181 2.02 -9.11 -3.95
C SER A 181 0.62 -8.67 -4.35
N VAL A 182 -0.35 -9.61 -4.41
CA VAL A 182 -1.77 -9.27 -4.65
C VAL A 182 -2.32 -8.42 -3.51
N GLY A 183 -2.05 -8.79 -2.25
CA GLY A 183 -2.49 -8.01 -1.08
C GLY A 183 -1.94 -6.58 -1.09
N ILE A 184 -0.65 -6.42 -1.39
CA ILE A 184 0.01 -5.11 -1.52
C ILE A 184 -0.60 -4.31 -2.69
N GLY A 185 -0.81 -4.95 -3.85
CA GLY A 185 -1.43 -4.30 -5.01
C GLY A 185 -2.84 -3.76 -4.71
N ILE A 186 -3.67 -4.55 -4.01
CA ILE A 186 -5.00 -4.12 -3.57
C ILE A 186 -4.88 -2.97 -2.57
N ALA A 187 -3.92 -3.01 -1.65
CA ALA A 187 -3.69 -1.92 -0.71
C ALA A 187 -3.32 -0.62 -1.42
N TYR A 188 -2.48 -0.65 -2.47
CA TYR A 188 -2.15 0.54 -3.26
C TYR A 188 -3.36 1.14 -3.97
N LEU A 189 -4.27 0.30 -4.47
CA LEU A 189 -5.52 0.77 -5.10
C LEU A 189 -6.49 1.42 -4.09
N LEU A 190 -6.40 1.04 -2.81
CA LEU A 190 -7.27 1.58 -1.75
C LEU A 190 -6.73 2.86 -1.08
N PHE A 191 -5.42 3.14 -1.15
CA PHE A 191 -4.74 4.20 -0.38
C PHE A 191 -3.81 5.10 -1.21
#